data_AF-A0A314Z3W0-F1
#
_entry.id   AF-A0A314Z3W0-F1
#
_cell.length_a   1.000
_cell.length_b   1.000
_cell.length_c   1.000
_cell.angle_alpha   90.00
_cell.angle_beta   90.00
_cell.angle_gamma   90.00
#
_symmetry.space_group_name_H-M   'P 1'
#
loop_
_entity.id
_entity.type
_entity.pdbx_description
1 polymer ?
#
loop_
_entity_poly.entity_id
_entity_poly.type
_entity_poly.pdbx_seq_one_letter_code
_entity_poly.pdbx_strand_id
1 'polypeptide(L)'
;MRSLLKVIPESDMFRANAAFCEIDEVPDDILPSSLYKEPYFSCPPTKELKKFRVIFSTFMSSFQLHDKGLNAGHFNHNFLVDVSSAIKPETVVALTNFSD
;
A
#
# COMPACT_ATOMS: atom_id res chain seq x y z
N MET A 1 5.70 4.04 9.02
CA MET A 1 6.89 3.62 8.24
C MET A 1 8.20 3.98 8.91
N ARG A 2 8.41 5.23 9.36
CA ARG A 2 9.67 5.69 10.01
C ARG A 2 10.29 4.77 11.06
N SER A 3 9.49 4.21 11.98
CA SER A 3 9.98 3.27 12.99
C SER A 3 10.37 1.90 12.40
N LEU A 4 9.70 1.45 11.36
CA LEU A 4 9.94 0.18 10.68
C LEU A 4 11.21 0.22 9.82
N LEU A 5 11.59 1.38 9.29
CA LEU A 5 12.87 1.55 8.56
C LEU A 5 14.10 1.20 9.42
N LYS A 6 13.96 1.16 10.76
CA LYS A 6 15.03 0.74 11.67
C LYS A 6 15.27 -0.78 11.68
N VAL A 7 14.29 -1.56 11.22
CA VAL A 7 14.27 -3.03 11.33
C VAL A 7 14.01 -3.74 10.00
N ILE A 8 13.41 -3.05 9.02
CA ILE A 8 13.14 -3.56 7.67
C ILE A 8 13.80 -2.60 6.68
N PRO A 9 14.61 -3.10 5.73
CA PRO A 9 15.19 -2.28 4.68
C PRO A 9 14.12 -1.61 3.83
N GLU A 10 14.38 -0.38 3.38
CA GLU A 10 13.45 0.35 2.51
C GLU A 10 13.16 -0.40 1.20
N SER A 11 14.15 -1.12 0.65
CA SER A 11 13.97 -1.95 -0.56
C SER A 11 12.92 -3.05 -0.43
N ASP A 12 12.61 -3.44 0.81
CA ASP A 12 11.62 -4.49 1.12
C ASP A 12 10.24 -3.89 1.44
N MET A 13 10.10 -2.56 1.35
CA MET A 13 8.90 -1.82 1.69
C MET A 13 8.38 -1.08 0.46
N PHE A 14 7.05 -1.08 0.29
CA PHE A 14 6.39 -0.29 -0.74
C PHE A 14 5.18 0.42 -0.19
N ARG A 15 4.94 1.66 -0.64
CA ARG A 15 3.75 2.45 -0.27
C ARG A 15 2.94 2.80 -1.51
N ALA A 16 1.76 2.20 -1.59
CA ALA A 16 0.73 2.49 -2.57
C ALA A 16 -0.11 3.69 -2.13
N ASN A 17 0.16 4.85 -2.72
CA ASN A 17 -0.66 6.06 -2.53
C ASN A 17 -1.86 6.06 -3.48
N ALA A 18 -2.84 6.93 -3.22
CA ALA A 18 -3.90 7.20 -4.21
C ALA A 18 -3.28 7.83 -5.47
N ALA A 19 -3.77 7.45 -6.65
CA ALA A 19 -3.17 7.86 -7.93
C ALA A 19 -3.08 9.38 -8.09
N PHE A 20 -4.07 10.11 -7.58
CA PHE A 20 -4.18 11.57 -7.64
C PHE A 20 -3.87 12.26 -6.30
N CYS A 21 -3.20 11.57 -5.37
CA CYS A 21 -2.70 12.21 -4.16
C CYS A 21 -1.71 13.31 -4.55
N GLU A 22 -1.83 14.50 -3.97
CA GLU A 22 -0.87 15.57 -4.22
C GLU A 22 0.50 15.16 -3.68
N ILE A 23 1.55 15.40 -4.47
CA ILE A 23 2.91 15.03 -4.08
C ILE A 23 3.35 15.77 -2.81
N ASP A 24 2.93 17.03 -2.67
CA ASP A 24 3.25 17.90 -1.52
C ASP A 24 2.59 17.42 -0.21
N GLU A 25 1.53 16.62 -0.29
CA GLU A 25 0.91 15.97 0.88
C GLU A 25 1.69 14.73 1.34
N VAL A 26 2.61 14.22 0.53
CA VAL A 26 3.43 13.05 0.85
C VAL A 26 4.75 13.52 1.48
N PRO A 27 5.04 13.17 2.75
CA PRO A 27 6.30 13.51 3.37
C PRO A 27 7.52 12.99 2.59
N ASP A 28 8.54 13.85 2.44
CA ASP A 28 9.77 13.56 1.68
C ASP A 28 10.49 12.29 2.14
N ASP A 29 10.37 11.94 3.41
CA ASP A 29 11.06 10.78 3.99
C ASP A 29 10.41 9.44 3.64
N ILE A 30 9.17 9.44 3.14
CA ILE A 30 8.46 8.21 2.72
C ILE A 30 8.12 8.19 1.24
N LEU A 31 8.33 9.31 0.54
CA LEU A 31 8.18 9.40 -0.91
C LEU A 31 9.06 8.39 -1.68
N PRO A 32 10.32 8.09 -1.29
CA PRO A 32 11.16 7.14 -2.02
C PRO A 32 10.66 5.69 -1.96
N SER A 33 9.82 5.36 -0.96
CA SER A 33 9.14 4.07 -0.85
C SER A 33 7.88 3.97 -1.73
N SER A 34 7.52 5.02 -2.47
CA SER A 34 6.37 5.07 -3.37
C SER A 34 6.82 5.13 -4.83
N LEU A 35 5.96 4.65 -5.73
CA LEU A 35 6.21 4.75 -7.17
C LEU A 35 5.45 5.96 -7.72
N TYR A 36 6.17 7.04 -7.98
CA TYR A 36 5.64 8.24 -8.61
C TYR A 36 6.03 8.29 -10.10
N LYS A 37 5.03 8.42 -10.96
CA LYS A 37 5.18 8.62 -12.41
C LYS A 37 4.38 9.85 -12.78
N GLU A 38 5.05 10.99 -12.84
CA GLU A 38 4.42 12.29 -13.02
C GLU A 38 3.34 12.25 -14.11
N PRO A 39 2.11 12.72 -13.83
CA PRO A 39 1.68 13.42 -12.60
C PRO A 39 1.05 12.52 -11.51
N TYR A 40 1.14 11.18 -11.60
CA TYR A 40 0.37 10.26 -10.76
C TYR A 40 1.21 9.27 -9.94
N PHE A 41 0.69 8.86 -8.78
CA PHE A 41 1.19 7.66 -8.11
C PHE A 41 0.73 6.41 -8.86
N SER A 42 1.65 5.47 -9.02
CA SER A 42 1.43 4.23 -9.76
C SER A 42 1.73 3.01 -8.89
N CYS A 43 1.25 1.86 -9.32
CA CYS A 43 1.54 0.58 -8.68
C CYS A 43 2.56 -0.23 -9.53
N PRO A 44 3.63 -0.77 -8.94
CA PRO A 44 4.58 -1.63 -9.64
C PRO A 44 3.93 -2.86 -10.28
N PRO A 45 4.60 -3.52 -11.24
CA PRO A 45 4.16 -4.81 -11.76
C PRO A 45 4.10 -5.88 -10.66
N THR A 46 3.24 -6.88 -10.83
CA THR A 46 3.03 -8.00 -9.88
C THR A 46 4.33 -8.67 -9.44
N LYS A 47 5.29 -8.83 -10.35
CA LYS A 47 6.58 -9.47 -10.08
C LYS A 47 7.44 -8.68 -9.09
N GLU A 48 7.29 -7.36 -9.05
CA GLU A 48 7.97 -6.49 -8.09
C GLU A 48 7.18 -6.41 -6.79
N LEU A 49 5.84 -6.30 -6.89
CA LEU A 49 4.97 -6.28 -5.71
C LEU A 49 5.19 -7.48 -4.78
N LYS A 50 5.34 -8.68 -5.37
CA LYS A 50 5.58 -9.93 -4.63
C LYS A 50 6.96 -10.02 -3.96
N LYS A 51 7.88 -9.09 -4.24
CA LYS A 51 9.20 -9.04 -3.60
C LYS A 51 9.18 -8.24 -2.30
N PHE A 52 8.23 -7.30 -2.17
CA PHE A 52 8.12 -6.49 -0.96
C PHE A 52 7.61 -7.34 0.19
N ARG A 53 8.27 -7.20 1.35
CA ARG A 53 7.86 -7.86 2.59
C ARG A 53 6.71 -7.13 3.26
N VAL A 54 6.62 -5.81 3.06
CA VAL A 54 5.58 -4.96 3.65
C VAL A 54 5.07 -3.99 2.60
N ILE A 55 3.75 -3.96 2.40
CA ILE A 55 3.08 -2.98 1.57
C ILE A 55 2.16 -2.12 2.44
N PHE A 56 2.30 -0.80 2.32
CA PHE A 56 1.40 0.19 2.92
C PHE A 56 0.43 0.67 1.87
N SER A 57 -0.86 0.71 2.19
CA SER A 57 -1.88 1.29 1.33
C SER A 57 -2.98 1.91 2.18
N THR A 58 -3.75 2.83 1.61
CA THR A 58 -5.04 3.22 2.17
C THR A 58 -6.06 2.12 1.88
N PHE A 59 -7.16 2.07 2.63
CA PHE A 59 -8.23 1.09 2.39
C PHE A 59 -8.70 1.09 0.95
N MET A 60 -8.90 2.28 0.38
CA MET A 60 -9.29 2.43 -1.01
C MET A 60 -8.17 2.02 -1.97
N SER A 61 -6.93 2.50 -1.81
CA SER A 61 -5.85 2.16 -2.75
C SER A 61 -5.47 0.68 -2.78
N SER A 62 -5.88 -0.10 -1.78
CA SER A 62 -5.67 -1.55 -1.74
C SER A 62 -6.27 -2.29 -2.93
N PHE A 63 -7.33 -1.76 -3.59
CA PHE A 63 -7.89 -2.38 -4.79
C PHE A 63 -6.85 -2.48 -5.92
N GLN A 64 -5.92 -1.52 -6.01
CA GLN A 64 -4.91 -1.50 -7.05
C GLN A 64 -3.92 -2.67 -6.89
N LEU A 65 -3.67 -3.10 -5.65
CA LEU A 65 -2.83 -4.26 -5.37
C LEU A 65 -3.50 -5.54 -5.88
N HIS A 66 -4.80 -5.67 -5.63
CA HIS A 66 -5.60 -6.80 -6.10
C HIS A 66 -5.73 -6.81 -7.63
N ASP A 67 -6.01 -5.67 -8.25
CA ASP A 67 -6.05 -5.51 -9.72
C ASP A 67 -4.73 -5.94 -10.39
N LYS A 68 -3.59 -5.64 -9.74
CA LYS A 68 -2.27 -6.10 -10.19
C LYS A 68 -2.00 -7.58 -9.93
N GLY A 69 -2.96 -8.35 -9.42
CA GLY A 69 -2.82 -9.80 -9.22
C GLY A 69 -2.09 -10.17 -7.92
N LEU A 70 -2.14 -9.29 -6.92
CA LEU A 70 -1.85 -9.64 -5.54
C LEU A 70 -3.12 -10.23 -4.93
N ASN A 71 -3.16 -11.56 -4.79
CA ASN A 71 -4.35 -12.26 -4.33
C ASN A 71 -4.35 -12.42 -2.80
N ALA A 72 -5.53 -12.71 -2.24
CA ALA A 72 -5.66 -13.19 -0.87
C ALA A 72 -4.75 -14.44 -0.64
N GLY A 73 -4.24 -14.57 0.58
CA GLY A 73 -3.23 -15.56 0.95
C GLY A 73 -1.77 -15.22 0.59
N HIS A 74 -1.49 -14.15 -0.17
CA HIS A 74 -0.10 -13.76 -0.46
C HIS A 74 0.64 -13.24 0.79
N PHE A 75 -0.04 -12.42 1.59
CA PHE A 75 0.48 -11.94 2.86
C PHE A 75 -0.10 -12.76 3.99
N ASN A 76 0.77 -13.20 4.92
CA ASN A 76 0.36 -13.96 6.09
C ASN A 76 -0.41 -13.11 7.11
N HIS A 77 -0.14 -11.79 7.13
CA HIS A 77 -0.68 -10.88 8.13
C HIS A 77 -1.13 -9.59 7.47
N ASN A 78 -2.41 -9.26 7.64
CA ASN A 78 -3.01 -8.01 7.20
C ASN A 78 -3.36 -7.17 8.42
N PHE A 79 -2.79 -5.98 8.53
CA PHE A 79 -3.06 -5.04 9.61
C PHE A 79 -3.93 -3.90 9.07
N LEU A 80 -5.12 -3.73 9.64
CA LEU A 80 -5.96 -2.58 9.36
C LEU A 80 -5.78 -1.55 10.47
N VAL A 81 -5.25 -0.39 10.12
CA VAL A 81 -4.96 0.71 11.06
C VAL A 81 -6.05 1.78 10.91
N ASP A 82 -6.44 2.40 12.03
CA ASP A 82 -7.44 3.48 12.07
C ASP A 82 -8.84 3.12 11.52
N VAL A 83 -9.23 1.85 11.61
CA VAL A 83 -10.55 1.35 11.17
C VAL A 83 -11.71 2.14 11.80
N SER A 84 -11.55 2.64 13.02
CA SER A 84 -12.55 3.46 13.70
C SER A 84 -12.84 4.80 13.01
N SER A 85 -11.91 5.30 12.20
CA SER A 85 -12.06 6.55 11.44
C SER A 85 -12.59 6.33 10.02
N ALA A 86 -12.56 5.10 9.52
CA ALA A 86 -13.00 4.76 8.18
C ALA A 86 -14.49 4.41 8.16
N ILE A 87 -15.14 4.71 7.04
CA ILE A 87 -16.52 4.26 6.83
C ILE A 87 -16.53 2.79 6.41
N LYS A 88 -17.63 2.08 6.73
CA LYS A 88 -17.79 0.66 6.41
C LYS A 88 -17.41 0.30 4.95
N PRO A 89 -17.88 1.01 3.89
CA PRO A 89 -17.55 0.61 2.52
C PRO A 89 -16.06 0.68 2.21
N GLU A 90 -15.32 1.64 2.77
CA GLU A 90 -13.87 1.74 2.58
C GLU A 90 -13.16 0.52 3.17
N THR A 91 -13.52 0.16 4.40
CA THR A 91 -12.93 -0.98 5.11
C THR A 91 -13.21 -2.30 4.37
N VAL A 92 -14.41 -2.43 3.79
CA VAL A 92 -14.81 -3.62 3.02
C VAL A 92 -13.91 -3.85 1.81
N VAL A 93 -13.41 -2.80 1.13
CA VAL A 93 -12.51 -2.95 -0.02
C VAL A 93 -11.25 -3.73 0.35
N ALA A 94 -10.60 -3.35 1.45
CA ALA A 94 -9.39 -4.05 1.91
C ALA A 94 -9.71 -5.48 2.38
N LEU A 95 -10.85 -5.66 3.05
CA LEU A 95 -11.27 -6.96 3.56
C LEU A 95 -11.56 -7.92 2.39
N THR A 96 -12.43 -7.57 1.45
CA THR A 96 -12.82 -8.47 0.35
C THR A 96 -11.66 -8.86 -0.55
N ASN A 97 -10.65 -8.02 -0.68
CA ASN A 97 -9.50 -8.29 -1.54
C ASN A 97 -8.43 -9.17 -0.88
N PHE A 98 -8.37 -9.19 0.46
CA PHE A 98 -7.24 -9.78 1.20
C PHE A 98 -7.63 -10.63 2.43
N SER A 99 -8.92 -10.78 2.76
CA SER A 99 -9.39 -11.73 3.77
C SER A 99 -9.70 -13.08 3.13
N ASP A 100 -9.11 -14.14 3.67
CA ASP A 100 -9.49 -15.54 3.42
C ASP A 100 -10.51 -16.04 4.44
#